data_AF-A0A1I8MHE9-F1
#
_entry.id   AF-A0A1I8MHE9-F1
#
_cell.length_a   1.000
_cell.length_b   1.000
_cell.length_c   1.000
_cell.angle_alpha   90.00
_cell.angle_beta   90.00
_cell.angle_gamma   90.00
#
_symmetry.space_group_name_H-M   'P 1'
#
loop_
_entity.id
_entity.type
_entity.pdbx_description
1 polymer ?
#
loop_
_entity_poly.entity_id
_entity_poly.type
_entity_poly.pdbx_seq_one_letter_code
_entity_poly.pdbx_strand_id
1 'polypeptide(L)'
;MYFSQILISIGVSLLLNQFAVALPIQECADCEASVFLHLFDTFDDHKSCWEHTEIPFIAKLQMVALEEMITNFGVLNESINELVPAECRTEVQLKECDETAEQEEQEECLMENLKTLIYNYRDQELCYGEPFDFEMKELLRRQMMGFSSSLSEILPECI
;
A
#
# COMPACT_ATOMS: atom_id res chain seq x y z
N MET A 1 16.54 48.69 23.11
CA MET A 1 16.97 48.33 21.74
C MET A 1 17.27 46.83 21.64
N TYR A 2 16.30 45.95 21.93
CA TYR A 2 16.50 44.48 21.85
C TYR A 2 15.36 43.73 21.13
N PHE A 3 14.21 44.36 20.93
CA PHE A 3 13.06 43.73 20.27
C PHE A 3 13.13 43.71 18.73
N SER A 4 14.00 44.51 18.12
CA SER A 4 14.08 44.62 16.66
C SER A 4 15.00 43.58 15.99
N GLN A 5 15.86 42.89 16.74
CA GLN A 5 16.79 41.90 16.19
C GLN A 5 16.22 40.47 16.21
N ILE A 6 15.29 40.17 17.13
CA ILE A 6 14.69 38.83 17.24
C ILE A 6 13.67 38.58 16.12
N LEU A 7 12.93 39.60 15.71
CA LEU A 7 11.91 39.48 14.65
C LEU A 7 12.51 39.23 13.25
N ILE A 8 13.74 39.69 13.00
CA ILE A 8 14.42 39.47 11.72
C ILE A 8 14.97 38.02 11.63
N SER A 9 15.37 37.42 12.76
CA SER A 9 15.90 36.04 12.78
C SER A 9 14.80 34.99 12.57
N ILE A 10 13.59 35.22 13.08
CA ILE A 10 12.46 34.29 12.90
C ILE A 10 11.90 34.35 11.46
N GLY A 11 11.96 35.52 10.82
CA GLY A 11 11.52 35.69 9.42
C GLY A 11 12.39 34.95 8.41
N VAL A 12 13.69 34.79 8.68
CA VAL A 12 14.62 34.08 7.77
C VAL A 12 14.47 32.56 7.89
N SER A 13 14.16 32.03 9.09
CA SER A 13 13.95 30.59 9.29
C SER A 13 12.62 30.07 8.73
N LEU A 14 11.59 30.93 8.61
CA LEU A 14 10.30 30.59 8.01
C LEU A 14 10.30 30.58 6.47
N LEU A 15 11.27 31.23 5.83
CA LEU A 15 11.41 31.26 4.37
C LEU A 15 12.25 30.11 3.80
N LEU A 16 13.10 29.47 4.62
CA LEU A 16 13.93 28.34 4.17
C LEU A 16 13.21 26.98 4.23
N ASN A 17 12.06 26.89 4.91
CA ASN A 17 11.25 25.66 4.98
C ASN A 17 10.22 25.51 3.85
N GLN A 18 10.21 26.42 2.87
CA GLN A 18 9.26 26.35 1.74
C GLN A 18 9.86 25.71 0.49
N PHE A 19 11.15 25.37 0.50
CA PHE A 19 11.73 24.50 -0.50
C PHE A 19 11.58 23.05 -0.05
N ALA A 20 10.32 22.57 -0.02
CA ALA A 20 10.09 21.17 -0.34
C ALA A 20 10.62 21.02 -1.76
N VAL A 21 11.86 20.53 -1.87
CA VAL A 21 12.45 20.15 -3.15
C VAL A 21 11.53 19.06 -3.67
N ALA A 22 10.63 19.42 -4.59
CA ALA A 22 9.94 18.46 -5.41
C ALA A 22 11.06 17.73 -6.16
N LEU A 23 11.44 16.56 -5.65
CA LEU A 23 12.35 15.68 -6.34
C LEU A 23 11.77 15.49 -7.75
N PRO A 24 12.59 15.64 -8.80
CA PRO A 24 12.12 15.35 -10.15
C PRO A 24 11.51 13.94 -10.10
N ILE A 25 10.24 13.83 -10.49
CA ILE A 25 9.54 12.55 -10.58
C ILE A 25 10.39 11.71 -11.51
N GLN A 26 11.12 10.77 -10.92
CA GLN A 26 11.98 9.89 -11.68
C GLN A 26 11.02 8.96 -12.41
N GLU A 27 10.90 9.14 -13.72
CA GLU A 27 10.08 8.25 -14.55
C GLU A 27 10.70 6.85 -14.46
N CYS A 28 10.05 5.99 -13.69
CA CYS A 28 10.42 4.59 -13.59
C CYS A 28 9.70 3.85 -14.71
N ALA A 29 10.37 3.72 -15.85
CA ALA A 29 9.80 3.17 -17.08
C ALA A 29 9.28 1.72 -16.91
N ASP A 30 9.87 0.97 -15.98
CA ASP A 30 9.59 -0.45 -15.73
C ASP A 30 9.10 -0.74 -14.30
N CYS A 31 8.52 0.25 -13.61
CA CYS A 31 7.98 0.04 -12.26
C CYS A 31 6.81 -0.95 -12.26
N GLU A 32 6.94 -1.98 -11.44
CA GLU A 32 5.99 -3.09 -11.38
C GLU A 32 4.86 -2.86 -10.39
N ALA A 33 4.95 -1.82 -9.53
CA ALA A 33 3.90 -1.48 -8.58
C ALA A 33 2.53 -1.22 -9.24
N SER A 34 2.53 -0.78 -10.50
CA SER A 34 1.32 -0.62 -11.30
C SER A 34 0.52 -1.92 -11.47
N VAL A 35 1.20 -3.08 -11.53
CA VAL A 35 0.56 -4.39 -11.60
C VAL A 35 -0.18 -4.71 -10.31
N PHE A 36 0.44 -4.46 -9.16
CA PHE A 36 -0.19 -4.70 -7.86
C PHE A 36 -1.36 -3.76 -7.61
N LEU A 37 -1.26 -2.48 -8.02
CA LEU A 37 -2.38 -1.55 -7.97
C LEU A 37 -3.53 -2.01 -8.85
N HIS A 38 -3.27 -2.47 -10.07
CA HIS A 38 -4.33 -3.00 -10.94
C HIS A 38 -5.00 -4.25 -10.37
N LEU A 39 -4.21 -5.16 -9.78
CA LEU A 39 -4.74 -6.35 -9.11
C LEU A 39 -5.57 -5.98 -7.86
N PHE A 40 -5.15 -4.95 -7.12
CA PHE A 40 -5.90 -4.42 -6.00
C PHE A 40 -7.22 -3.80 -6.45
N ASP A 41 -7.21 -2.96 -7.48
CA ASP A 41 -8.42 -2.33 -8.01
C ASP A 41 -9.41 -3.40 -8.51
N THR A 42 -8.93 -4.46 -9.17
CA THR A 42 -9.77 -5.60 -9.58
C THR A 42 -10.40 -6.31 -8.39
N PHE A 43 -9.66 -6.44 -7.28
CA PHE A 43 -10.19 -7.00 -6.04
C PHE A 43 -11.27 -6.08 -5.44
N ASP A 44 -10.99 -4.77 -5.35
CA ASP A 44 -11.87 -3.76 -4.79
C ASP A 44 -13.20 -3.66 -5.56
N ASP A 45 -13.13 -3.72 -6.90
CA ASP A 45 -14.31 -3.70 -7.77
C ASP A 45 -15.23 -4.92 -7.53
N HIS A 46 -14.66 -6.10 -7.28
CA HIS A 46 -15.43 -7.34 -7.07
C HIS A 46 -15.89 -7.54 -5.63
N LYS A 47 -15.28 -6.84 -4.67
CA LYS A 47 -15.56 -6.95 -3.23
C LYS A 47 -17.06 -6.90 -2.94
N SER A 48 -17.74 -5.86 -3.46
CA SER A 48 -19.16 -5.67 -3.21
C SER A 48 -20.01 -6.86 -3.64
N CYS A 49 -19.64 -7.59 -4.69
CA CYS A 49 -20.39 -8.78 -5.10
C CYS A 49 -20.13 -9.96 -4.14
N TRP A 50 -18.90 -10.12 -3.67
CA TRP A 50 -18.52 -11.19 -2.77
C TRP A 50 -19.12 -11.04 -1.36
N GLU A 51 -19.27 -9.80 -0.87
CA GLU A 51 -19.90 -9.50 0.42
C GLU A 51 -21.36 -9.94 0.51
N HIS A 52 -22.08 -9.95 -0.62
CA HIS A 52 -23.48 -10.35 -0.67
C HIS A 52 -23.67 -11.88 -0.71
N THR A 53 -22.58 -12.64 -0.66
CA THR A 53 -22.67 -14.10 -0.70
C THR A 53 -22.99 -14.66 0.68
N GLU A 54 -24.09 -15.41 0.79
CA GLU A 54 -24.51 -16.05 2.04
C GLU A 54 -23.63 -17.25 2.45
N ILE A 55 -22.37 -17.31 1.99
CA ILE A 55 -21.46 -18.44 2.21
C ILE A 55 -20.39 -18.02 3.23
N PRO A 56 -20.56 -18.32 4.55
CA PRO A 56 -19.69 -17.80 5.60
C PRO A 56 -18.22 -18.23 5.48
N PHE A 57 -17.95 -19.33 4.76
CA PHE A 57 -16.59 -19.80 4.51
C PHE A 57 -15.81 -18.88 3.56
N ILE A 58 -16.48 -18.28 2.57
CA ILE A 58 -15.84 -17.37 1.60
C ILE A 58 -15.40 -16.09 2.29
N ALA A 59 -16.31 -15.49 3.06
CA ALA A 59 -16.05 -14.38 3.96
C ALA A 59 -14.78 -14.58 4.82
N LYS A 60 -14.68 -15.71 5.52
CA LYS A 60 -13.50 -16.02 6.33
C LYS A 60 -12.23 -16.20 5.50
N LEU A 61 -12.33 -16.82 4.33
CA LEU A 61 -11.20 -17.00 3.42
C LEU A 61 -10.68 -15.66 2.89
N GLN A 62 -11.57 -14.71 2.61
CA GLN A 62 -11.21 -13.34 2.20
C GLN A 62 -10.41 -12.62 3.28
N MET A 63 -10.90 -12.63 4.51
CA MET A 63 -10.21 -12.00 5.65
C MET A 63 -8.79 -12.55 5.82
N VAL A 64 -8.64 -13.88 5.86
CA VAL A 64 -7.33 -14.53 6.00
C VAL A 64 -6.41 -14.21 4.82
N ALA A 65 -6.95 -14.16 3.61
CA ALA A 65 -6.16 -13.81 2.43
C ALA A 65 -5.66 -12.36 2.49
N LEU A 66 -6.49 -11.42 2.94
CA LEU A 66 -6.12 -10.01 3.10
C LEU A 66 -5.04 -9.84 4.18
N GLU A 67 -5.19 -10.47 5.35
CA GLU A 67 -4.19 -10.44 6.43
C GLU A 67 -2.83 -10.98 5.96
N GLU A 68 -2.83 -12.09 5.23
CA GLU A 68 -1.62 -12.68 4.67
C GLU A 68 -0.97 -11.77 3.61
N MET A 69 -1.78 -11.15 2.73
CA MET A 69 -1.26 -10.18 1.75
C MET A 69 -0.65 -8.96 2.44
N ILE A 70 -1.31 -8.40 3.46
CA ILE A 70 -0.79 -7.29 4.27
C ILE A 70 0.55 -7.67 4.89
N THR A 71 0.63 -8.86 5.48
CA THR A 71 1.86 -9.36 6.11
C THR A 71 3.00 -9.47 5.08
N ASN A 72 2.73 -10.09 3.94
CA ASN A 72 3.74 -10.30 2.89
C ASN A 72 4.19 -8.98 2.25
N PHE A 73 3.28 -8.03 2.02
CA PHE A 73 3.64 -6.68 1.56
C PHE A 73 4.41 -5.88 2.62
N GLY A 74 4.08 -6.05 3.90
CA GLY A 74 4.84 -5.45 5.01
C GLY A 74 6.29 -5.90 5.01
N VAL A 75 6.51 -7.22 4.92
CA VAL A 75 7.86 -7.81 4.82
C VAL A 75 8.61 -7.34 3.58
N LEU A 76 7.93 -7.22 2.43
CA LEU A 76 8.53 -6.70 1.20
C LEU A 76 8.99 -5.23 1.39
N ASN A 77 8.13 -4.37 1.93
CA ASN A 77 8.42 -2.96 2.14
C ASN A 77 9.57 -2.74 3.15
N GLU A 78 9.62 -3.55 4.22
CA GLU A 78 10.73 -3.55 5.17
C GLU A 78 12.03 -3.99 4.50
N SER A 79 12.00 -5.07 3.72
CA SER A 79 13.16 -5.55 2.98
C SER A 79 13.70 -4.51 1.99
N ILE A 80 12.81 -3.75 1.35
CA ILE A 80 13.18 -2.65 0.44
C ILE A 80 13.83 -1.50 1.22
N ASN A 81 13.30 -1.14 2.40
CA ASN A 81 13.88 -0.10 3.25
C ASN A 81 15.34 -0.37 3.64
N GLU A 82 15.73 -1.64 3.74
CA GLU A 82 17.12 -2.03 4.02
C GLU A 82 18.06 -1.79 2.82
N LEU A 83 17.53 -1.84 1.59
CA LEU A 83 18.32 -1.76 0.35
C LEU A 83 18.36 -0.36 -0.26
N VAL A 84 17.28 0.41 -0.10
CA VAL A 84 17.17 1.75 -0.72
C VAL A 84 17.96 2.82 0.05
N PRO A 85 18.37 3.89 -0.66
CA PRO A 85 18.91 5.10 -0.03
C PRO A 85 17.96 5.66 1.03
N ALA A 86 18.51 6.34 2.04
CA ALA A 86 17.74 6.81 3.20
C ALA A 86 16.59 7.75 2.81
N GLU A 87 16.78 8.54 1.75
CA GLU A 87 15.78 9.44 1.17
C GLU A 87 14.57 8.75 0.54
N CYS A 88 14.69 7.46 0.18
CA CYS A 88 13.61 6.65 -0.38
C CYS A 88 13.01 5.68 0.63
N ARG A 89 13.54 5.63 1.86
CA ARG A 89 12.98 4.81 2.92
C ARG A 89 11.69 5.44 3.42
N THR A 90 10.69 4.60 3.62
CA THR A 90 9.38 5.04 4.08
C THR A 90 8.91 4.09 5.17
N GLU A 91 8.58 4.63 6.34
CA GLU A 91 7.92 3.88 7.40
C GLU A 91 6.41 3.98 7.24
N VAL A 92 5.75 2.84 7.13
CA VAL A 92 4.29 2.76 7.03
C VAL A 92 3.70 2.47 8.40
N GLN A 93 2.76 3.30 8.83
CA GLN A 93 1.92 2.99 9.99
C GLN A 93 0.58 2.49 9.50
N LEU A 94 0.28 1.21 9.78
CA LEU A 94 -1.00 0.60 9.49
C LEU A 94 -2.03 0.98 10.54
N LYS A 95 -3.29 1.07 10.12
CA LYS A 95 -4.41 1.21 11.05
C LYS A 95 -4.60 -0.09 11.83
N GLU A 96 -4.91 0.03 13.11
CA GLU A 96 -5.35 -1.11 13.91
C GLU A 96 -6.80 -1.43 13.53
N CYS A 97 -7.04 -2.63 13.00
CA CYS A 97 -8.38 -3.08 12.64
C CYS A 97 -9.05 -3.72 13.86
N ASP A 98 -10.24 -3.24 14.23
CA ASP A 98 -10.97 -3.72 15.40
C ASP A 98 -11.54 -5.13 15.14
N GLU A 99 -10.94 -6.16 15.74
CA GLU A 99 -11.37 -7.55 15.63
C GLU A 99 -12.79 -7.80 16.18
N THR A 100 -13.38 -6.84 16.89
CA THR A 100 -14.75 -6.91 17.42
C THR A 100 -15.79 -6.22 16.54
N ALA A 101 -15.36 -5.49 15.51
CA ALA A 101 -16.23 -4.81 14.56
C ALA A 101 -17.00 -5.78 13.67
N GLU A 102 -18.00 -5.27 12.95
CA GLU A 102 -18.69 -6.05 11.91
C GLU A 102 -17.70 -6.43 10.79
N GLN A 103 -17.91 -7.59 10.16
CA GLN A 103 -16.94 -8.13 9.20
C GLN A 103 -16.64 -7.16 8.04
N GLU A 104 -17.66 -6.44 7.55
CA GLU A 104 -17.53 -5.41 6.51
C GLU A 104 -16.54 -4.32 6.93
N GLU A 105 -16.65 -3.83 8.16
CA GLU A 105 -15.75 -2.79 8.71
C GLU A 105 -14.31 -3.33 8.88
N GLN A 106 -14.17 -4.59 9.31
CA GLN A 106 -12.86 -5.23 9.37
C GLN A 106 -12.22 -5.36 7.98
N GLU A 107 -13.00 -5.80 7.00
CA GLU A 107 -12.56 -5.97 5.62
C GLU A 107 -12.16 -4.63 4.99
N GLU A 108 -12.95 -3.58 5.20
CA GLU A 108 -12.59 -2.21 4.78
C GLU A 108 -11.26 -1.76 5.37
N CYS A 109 -11.05 -1.98 6.67
CA CYS A 109 -9.79 -1.63 7.33
C CYS A 109 -8.59 -2.41 6.74
N LEU A 110 -8.73 -3.72 6.52
CA LEU A 110 -7.68 -4.54 5.93
C LEU A 110 -7.38 -4.12 4.49
N MET A 111 -8.41 -3.82 3.70
CA MET A 111 -8.26 -3.31 2.33
C MET A 111 -7.49 -1.99 2.29
N GLU A 112 -7.81 -1.05 3.19
CA GLU A 112 -7.08 0.21 3.31
C GLU A 112 -5.61 0.01 3.69
N ASN A 113 -5.33 -0.92 4.61
CA ASN A 113 -3.97 -1.27 5.01
C ASN A 113 -3.18 -1.89 3.84
N LEU A 114 -3.77 -2.84 3.11
CA LEU A 114 -3.16 -3.44 1.93
C LEU A 114 -2.86 -2.38 0.86
N LYS A 115 -3.84 -1.52 0.56
CA LYS A 115 -3.69 -0.41 -0.38
C LYS A 115 -2.55 0.52 0.01
N THR A 116 -2.44 0.84 1.29
CA THR A 116 -1.36 1.68 1.84
C THR A 116 0.01 1.05 1.59
N LEU A 117 0.16 -0.26 1.82
CA LEU A 117 1.42 -0.96 1.59
C LEU A 117 1.79 -1.04 0.11
N ILE A 118 0.82 -1.28 -0.78
CA ILE A 118 1.06 -1.29 -2.24
C ILE A 118 1.47 0.10 -2.73
N TYR A 119 0.84 1.16 -2.22
CA TYR A 119 1.25 2.53 -2.54
C TYR A 119 2.64 2.85 -2.01
N ASN A 120 2.99 2.38 -0.81
CA ASN A 120 4.34 2.54 -0.28
C ASN A 120 5.38 1.85 -1.17
N TYR A 121 5.11 0.62 -1.61
CA TYR A 121 5.97 -0.10 -2.55
C TYR A 121 6.18 0.70 -3.84
N ARG A 122 5.11 1.25 -4.43
CA ARG A 122 5.18 2.13 -5.60
C ARG A 122 6.07 3.34 -5.33
N ASP A 123 5.88 4.02 -4.21
CA ASP A 123 6.59 5.26 -3.91
C ASP A 123 8.08 5.00 -3.68
N GLN A 124 8.43 3.85 -3.10
CA GLN A 124 9.80 3.37 -3.01
C GLN A 124 10.41 3.09 -4.39
N GLU A 125 9.71 2.39 -5.30
CA GLU A 125 10.21 2.15 -6.65
C GLU A 125 10.38 3.45 -7.45
N LEU A 126 9.42 4.39 -7.35
CA LEU A 126 9.48 5.69 -8.02
C LEU A 126 10.62 6.55 -7.49
N CYS A 127 10.87 6.52 -6.19
CA CYS A 127 12.01 7.25 -5.60
C CYS A 127 13.34 6.62 -6.00
N TYR A 128 13.43 5.29 -5.99
CA TYR A 128 14.65 4.56 -6.33
C TYR A 128 14.97 4.62 -7.83
N GLY A 129 13.93 4.67 -8.67
CA GLY A 129 14.01 4.82 -10.12
C GLY A 129 14.14 3.51 -10.90
N GLU A 130 14.10 2.35 -10.23
CA GLU A 130 14.16 1.02 -10.84
C GLU A 130 13.31 0.01 -10.05
N PRO A 131 12.80 -1.05 -10.70
CA PRO A 131 12.04 -2.09 -10.01
C PRO A 131 12.96 -2.94 -9.12
N PHE A 132 12.44 -3.38 -7.97
CA PHE A 132 13.21 -4.23 -7.05
C PHE A 132 13.16 -5.69 -7.46
N ASP A 133 14.28 -6.39 -7.66
CA ASP A 133 14.26 -7.82 -8.01
C ASP A 133 14.17 -8.72 -6.76
N PHE A 134 12.94 -8.98 -6.29
CA PHE A 134 12.66 -9.93 -5.22
C PHE A 134 11.79 -11.09 -5.71
N GLU A 135 12.18 -12.33 -5.38
CA GLU A 135 11.36 -13.54 -5.60
C GLU A 135 9.98 -13.42 -4.95
N MET A 136 9.90 -12.72 -3.81
CA MET A 136 8.65 -12.47 -3.09
C MET A 136 7.60 -11.70 -3.91
N LYS A 137 8.01 -10.85 -4.87
CA LYS A 137 7.06 -10.14 -5.75
C LYS A 137 6.26 -11.10 -6.60
N GLU A 138 6.92 -12.11 -7.17
CA GLU A 138 6.26 -13.09 -8.03
C GLU A 138 5.29 -13.95 -7.20
N LEU A 139 5.64 -14.26 -5.96
CA LEU A 139 4.76 -14.95 -5.01
C LEU A 139 3.53 -14.10 -4.66
N LEU A 140 3.72 -12.82 -4.32
CA LEU A 140 2.63 -11.87 -4.05
C LEU A 140 1.71 -11.71 -5.26
N ARG A 141 2.28 -11.59 -6.47
CA ARG A 141 1.52 -11.46 -7.71
C ARG A 141 0.65 -12.70 -7.93
N ARG A 142 1.23 -13.90 -7.77
CA ARG A 142 0.49 -15.17 -7.86
C ARG A 142 -0.58 -15.30 -6.79
N GLN A 143 -0.32 -14.82 -5.58
CA GLN A 143 -1.29 -14.83 -4.49
C GLN A 143 -2.50 -13.95 -4.82
N MET A 144 -2.28 -12.70 -5.23
CA MET A 144 -3.37 -11.78 -5.63
C MET A 144 -4.15 -12.31 -6.84
N MET A 145 -3.46 -12.76 -7.89
CA MET A 145 -4.10 -13.33 -9.08
C MET A 145 -4.87 -14.62 -8.75
N GLY A 146 -4.24 -15.52 -8.00
CA GLY A 146 -4.83 -16.80 -7.60
C GLY A 146 -6.07 -16.60 -6.76
N PHE A 147 -6.04 -15.64 -5.83
CA PHE A 147 -7.19 -15.28 -5.02
C PHE A 147 -8.36 -14.75 -5.87
N SER A 148 -8.11 -13.76 -6.72
CA SER A 148 -9.12 -13.21 -7.65
C SER A 148 -9.71 -14.28 -8.57
N SER A 149 -8.85 -15.15 -9.14
CA SER A 149 -9.28 -16.23 -10.04
C SER A 149 -10.10 -17.30 -9.31
N SER A 150 -9.69 -17.67 -8.08
CA SER A 150 -10.38 -18.70 -7.30
C SER A 150 -11.77 -18.22 -6.86
N LEU A 151 -11.88 -16.95 -6.46
CA LEU A 151 -13.18 -16.36 -6.15
C LEU A 151 -14.07 -16.26 -7.40
N SER A 152 -13.49 -15.95 -8.56
CA SER A 152 -14.22 -15.95 -9.83
C SER A 152 -14.77 -17.34 -10.20
N GLU A 153 -14.07 -18.43 -9.85
CA GLU A 153 -14.57 -19.80 -10.06
C GLU A 153 -15.67 -20.20 -9.07
N ILE A 154 -15.59 -19.73 -7.83
CA ILE A 154 -16.56 -20.03 -6.78
C ILE A 154 -17.83 -19.17 -6.93
N LEU A 155 -17.67 -17.93 -7.41
CA LEU A 155 -18.70 -16.89 -7.54
C LEU A 155 -18.65 -16.29 -8.96
N PRO A 156 -19.01 -17.05 -10.01
CA PRO A 156 -18.92 -16.61 -11.39
C PRO A 156 -19.83 -15.42 -11.74
N GLU A 157 -20.86 -15.15 -10.93
CA GLU A 157 -21.72 -13.98 -11.01
C GLU A 157 -21.04 -12.67 -10.61
N CYS A 158 -19.85 -12.75 -10.01
CA CYS A 158 -19.07 -11.60 -9.52
C CYS A 158 -17.91 -11.22 -10.46
N ILE A 159 -17.98 -11.62 -11.74
CA ILE A 159 -17.02 -11.32 -12.82
C ILE A 159 -17.62 -10.30 -13.79
#